data_AF-A0A3B8QHQ2-F1
#
_entry.id   AF-A0A3B8QHQ2-F1
#
_cell.length_a   1.000
_cell.length_b   1.000
_cell.length_c   1.000
_cell.angle_alpha   90.00
_cell.angle_beta   90.00
_cell.angle_gamma   90.00
#
_symmetry.space_group_name_H-M   'P 1'
#
loop_
_entity.id
_entity.type
_entity.pdbx_description
1 polymer ?
#
loop_
_entity_poly.entity_id
_entity_poly.type
_entity_poly.pdbx_seq_one_letter_code
_entity_poly.pdbx_strand_id
1 'polypeptide(L)' 'ALRRKNSCFDDLISSKILKPCVLRALGPESFIQYMKSEGKLGGQNKVPRLTNDRKIADVLLSLQA' A
#
# COMPACT_ATOMS: atom_id res chain seq x y z
N ALA A 1 3.95 -5.80 -18.77
CA ALA A 1 4.91 -6.85 -19.20
C ALA A 1 5.10 -7.97 -18.15
N LEU A 2 5.24 -7.66 -16.85
CA LEU A 2 5.53 -8.66 -15.80
C LEU A 2 4.39 -9.65 -15.50
N ARG A 3 3.13 -9.20 -15.49
CA ARG A 3 1.96 -10.10 -15.26
C ARG A 3 1.89 -11.24 -16.28
N ARG A 4 2.24 -10.98 -17.54
CA ARG A 4 2.32 -12.00 -18.60
C ARG A 4 3.40 -13.07 -18.36
N LYS A 5 4.42 -12.76 -17.55
CA LYS A 5 5.45 -13.73 -17.14
C LYS A 5 5.03 -14.55 -15.92
N ASN A 6 3.94 -14.18 -15.25
CA ASN A 6 3.38 -14.88 -14.11
C ASN A 6 2.05 -15.52 -14.53
N SER A 7 2.15 -16.64 -15.26
CA SER A 7 1.00 -17.33 -15.85
C SER A 7 -0.07 -17.71 -14.82
N CYS A 8 0.33 -18.07 -13.60
CA CYS A 8 -0.57 -18.49 -12.52
C CYS A 8 -1.29 -17.30 -11.85
N PHE A 9 -0.85 -16.05 -12.07
CA PHE A 9 -1.43 -14.89 -11.39
C PHE A 9 -2.93 -14.75 -11.67
N ASP A 10 -3.35 -14.95 -12.91
CA ASP A 10 -4.75 -14.81 -13.31
C ASP A 10 -5.61 -15.96 -12.76
N ASP A 11 -5.05 -17.16 -12.64
CA ASP A 11 -5.72 -18.32 -12.03
C ASP A 11 -5.97 -18.12 -10.53
N LEU A 12 -5.01 -17.52 -9.82
CA LEU A 12 -5.18 -17.20 -8.39
C LEU A 12 -6.29 -16.16 -8.16
N ILE A 13 -6.52 -15.25 -9.12
CA ILE A 13 -7.61 -14.29 -9.06
C ILE A 13 -8.95 -14.96 -9.36
N SER A 14 -9.02 -15.80 -10.41
CA SER A 14 -10.27 -16.48 -10.82
C SER A 14 -10.75 -17.51 -9.77
N SER A 15 -9.81 -18.21 -9.13
CA SER A 15 -10.05 -19.14 -8.02
C SER A 15 -10.37 -18.46 -6.67
N LYS A 16 -10.38 -17.11 -6.64
CA LYS A 16 -10.63 -16.29 -5.44
C LYS A 16 -9.61 -16.46 -4.30
N ILE A 17 -8.42 -16.98 -4.61
CA ILE A 17 -7.29 -17.02 -3.66
C ILE A 17 -6.70 -15.63 -3.48
N LEU A 18 -6.52 -14.89 -4.59
CA LEU A 18 -6.08 -13.50 -4.59
C LEU A 18 -7.24 -12.55 -4.89
N LYS A 19 -7.18 -11.37 -4.27
CA LYS A 19 -8.06 -10.24 -4.61
C LYS A 19 -7.49 -9.46 -5.80
N PRO A 20 -8.32 -8.92 -6.70
CA PRO A 20 -7.88 -7.91 -7.66
C PRO A 20 -7.16 -6.74 -6.98
N CYS A 21 -6.19 -6.14 -7.68
CA CYS A 21 -5.45 -4.99 -7.17
C CYS A 21 -6.42 -3.86 -6.83
N VAL A 22 -6.35 -3.37 -5.59
CA VAL A 22 -7.17 -2.26 -5.11
C VAL A 22 -6.34 -0.99 -5.13
N LEU A 23 -6.76 -0.02 -5.93
CA LEU A 23 -6.18 1.32 -5.96
C LEU A 23 -7.02 2.26 -5.08
N ARG A 24 -6.36 3.00 -4.19
CA ARG A 24 -6.97 4.02 -3.33
C ARG A 24 -6.25 5.34 -3.61
N ALA A 25 -7.01 6.36 -3.99
CA ALA A 25 -6.48 7.71 -4.02
C ALA A 25 -6.21 8.17 -2.58
N LEU A 26 -5.14 8.94 -2.39
CA LEU A 26 -4.83 9.56 -1.12
C LEU A 26 -4.90 11.08 -1.27
N GLY A 27 -5.29 11.75 -0.19
CA GLY A 27 -5.22 13.20 -0.13
C GLY A 27 -3.78 13.72 -0.26
N PRO A 28 -3.58 15.01 -0.57
CA PRO A 28 -2.26 15.60 -0.60
C PRO A 28 -1.54 15.41 0.74
N GLU A 29 -0.23 15.26 0.69
CA GLU A 29 0.62 15.09 1.88
C GLU A 29 0.31 13.88 2.78
N SER A 30 -0.49 12.91 2.34
CA SER A 30 -0.89 11.75 3.17
C SER A 30 0.29 10.98 3.77
N PHE A 31 1.37 10.79 3.00
CA PHE A 31 2.57 10.12 3.51
C PHE A 31 3.39 10.99 4.47
N ILE A 32 3.34 12.33 4.35
CA ILE A 32 3.95 13.23 5.33
C ILE A 32 3.18 13.16 6.65
N GLN A 33 1.84 13.19 6.60
CA GLN A 33 1.00 13.06 7.80
C GLN A 33 1.21 11.71 8.48
N TYR A 34 1.30 10.61 7.71
CA TYR A 34 1.65 9.29 8.22
C TYR A 34 3.03 9.29 8.92
N MET A 35 4.06 9.86 8.30
CA MET A 35 5.39 9.91 8.92
C MET A 35 5.38 10.77 10.19
N LYS A 36 4.55 11.82 10.24
CA LYS A 36 4.36 12.65 11.43
C LYS A 36 3.65 11.88 12.55
N SER A 37 2.59 11.14 12.26
CA SER A 37 1.85 10.35 13.27
C SER A 37 2.72 9.25 13.88
N GLU A 38 3.65 8.70 13.10
CA GLU A 38 4.63 7.72 13.56
C GLU A 38 5.81 8.34 14.34
N GLY A 39 5.90 9.67 14.46
CA GLY A 39 7.05 10.35 15.06
C GLY A 39 8.34 10.23 14.25
N LYS A 40 8.24 9.92 12.94
CA LYS A 40 9.36 9.59 12.04
C LYS A 40 9.67 10.70 11.02
N LEU A 41 8.89 11.77 11.00
CA LEU A 41 9.10 12.91 10.09
C LEU A 41 10.41 13.65 10.42
N GLY A 42 11.23 13.92 9.41
CA GLY A 42 12.49 14.69 9.56
C GLY A 42 13.71 13.88 10.01
N GLY A 43 13.57 12.58 10.31
CA GLY A 43 14.70 11.68 10.61
C GLY A 43 15.26 10.95 9.38
N GLN A 44 16.12 9.95 9.58
CA GLN A 44 16.62 9.06 8.52
C GLN A 44 15.58 8.03 8.02
N ASN A 45 14.34 8.11 8.51
CA ASN A 45 13.30 7.14 8.18
C ASN A 45 12.73 7.40 6.79
N LYS A 46 12.68 6.36 5.97
CA LYS A 46 12.05 6.38 4.64
C LYS A 46 10.71 5.68 4.68
N VAL A 47 9.74 6.21 3.93
CA VAL A 47 8.44 5.55 3.73
C VAL A 47 8.65 4.23 2.97
N PRO A 48 8.23 3.08 3.50
CA PRO A 48 8.26 1.81 2.78
C PRO A 48 7.35 1.86 1.55
N ARG A 49 7.85 1.43 0.39
CA ARG A 49 7.09 1.43 -0.88
C ARG A 49 6.33 0.13 -1.14
N LEU A 50 6.72 -0.94 -0.46
CA LEU A 50 6.14 -2.28 -0.57
C LEU A 50 6.21 -2.96 0.80
N THR A 51 5.11 -3.56 1.23
CA THR A 51 5.01 -4.34 2.47
C THR A 51 4.04 -5.50 2.24
N ASN A 52 4.17 -6.55 3.06
CA ASN A 52 3.32 -7.75 2.97
C ASN A 52 2.11 -7.69 3.91
N ASP A 53 1.93 -6.60 4.65
CA ASP A 53 0.79 -6.37 5.52
C ASP A 53 0.09 -5.05 5.17
N ARG A 54 -1.00 -4.75 5.88
CA ARG A 54 -1.82 -3.56 5.63
C ARG A 54 -1.58 -2.44 6.63
N LYS A 55 -0.64 -2.55 7.57
CA LYS A 55 -0.51 -1.60 8.69
C LYS A 55 -0.38 -0.16 8.22
N ILE A 56 0.52 0.08 7.25
CA ILE A 56 0.74 1.41 6.68
C ILE A 56 -0.52 1.89 5.96
N ALA A 57 -1.15 1.03 5.16
CA ALA A 57 -2.35 1.36 4.41
C ALA A 57 -3.52 1.71 5.33
N ASP A 58 -3.70 0.98 6.43
CA ASP A 58 -4.79 1.17 7.36
C ASP A 58 -4.60 2.46 8.16
N VAL A 59 -3.36 2.80 8.56
CA VAL A 59 -3.05 4.12 9.16
C VAL A 59 -3.30 5.24 8.15
N LEU A 60 -2.78 5.13 6.92
CA LEU A 60 -3.00 6.11 5.86
C LEU A 60 -4.48 6.39 5.62
N LEU A 61 -5.33 5.36 5.63
CA LEU A 61 -6.77 5.50 5.46
C LEU A 61 -7.44 6.12 6.69
N SER A 62 -6.97 5.83 7.91
CA SER A 62 -7.50 6.43 9.14
C SER A 62 -7.18 7.93 9.28
N LEU A 63 -6.14 8.41 8.60
CA LEU A 63 -5.72 9.81 8.59
C LEU A 63 -6.35 10.63 7.46
N GLN A 64 -7.17 10.01 6.61
CA GLN A 64 -7.97 10.75 5.63
C GLN A 64 -9.17 11.40 6.32
N ALA A 65 -9.36 12.69 6.09
CA ALA A 65 -10.57 13.42 6.47
C ALA A 65 -11.75 13.03 5.57
#